data_AF-A0A7X6TQV8-F1
#
_entry.id   AF-A0A7X6TQV8-F1
#
_cell.length_a   1.000
_cell.length_b   1.000
_cell.length_c   1.000
_cell.angle_alpha   90.00
_cell.angle_beta   90.00
_cell.angle_gamma   90.00
#
_symmetry.space_group_name_H-M   'P 1'
#
loop_
_entity.id
_entity.type
_entity.pdbx_description
1 polymer ?
#
loop_
_entity_poly.entity_id
_entity_poly.type
_entity_poly.pdbx_seq_one_letter_code
_entity_poly.pdbx_strand_id
1 'polypeptide(L)' 'MHSLDLINKKKRGQALTMEEIHYAVEGYTRGQIPDYQISAFLMTIFFKGMNEEETKHLTMAMVESGDVIDLSEIEG' A
#
# COMPACT_ATOMS: atom_id res chain seq x y z
N MET A 1 2.96 6.40 12.86
CA MET A 1 3.63 6.76 11.58
C MET A 1 2.71 7.71 10.84
N HIS A 2 3.22 8.80 10.26
CA HIS A 2 2.39 9.72 9.48
C HIS A 2 2.51 9.43 7.99
N SER A 3 1.43 9.62 7.23
CA SER A 3 1.41 9.46 5.76
C SER A 3 2.47 10.31 5.05
N LEU A 4 2.82 11.48 5.61
CA LEU A 4 3.88 12.35 5.07
C LEU A 4 5.27 11.69 5.13
N ASP A 5 5.53 10.84 6.13
CA ASP A 5 6.79 10.13 6.27
C ASP A 5 6.98 9.13 5.13
N LEU A 6 5.91 8.40 4.77
CA LEU A 6 5.88 7.47 3.63
C LEU A 6 6.19 8.17 2.31
N ILE A 7 5.52 9.31 2.06
CA ILE A 7 5.72 10.10 0.85
C ILE A 7 7.17 10.58 0.78
N ASN A 8 7.70 11.12 1.88
CA ASN A 8 9.08 11.60 1.93
C ASN A 8 10.10 10.48 1.74
N LYS A 9 9.87 9.31 2.35
CA LYS A 9 10.71 8.12 2.21
C LYS A 9 10.75 7.67 0.76
N LYS A 10 9.58 7.48 0.14
CA LYS A 10 9.51 7.06 -1.25
C LYS A 10 10.09 8.10 -2.20
N LYS A 11 9.89 9.40 -1.93
CA LYS A 11 10.45 10.52 -2.70
C LYS A 11 11.99 10.52 -2.71
N ARG A 12 12.62 10.01 -1.64
CA ARG A 12 14.08 9.80 -1.56
C ARG A 12 14.55 8.53 -2.28
N GLY A 13 13.65 7.76 -2.90
CA GLY A 13 13.95 6.51 -3.58
C GLY A 13 14.19 5.34 -2.62
N GLN A 14 13.78 5.47 -1.36
CA GLN A 14 13.91 4.41 -0.37
C GLN A 14 12.75 3.42 -0.51
N ALA A 15 13.04 2.13 -0.36
CA ALA A 15 12.03 1.09 -0.37
C ALA A 15 11.14 1.19 0.88
N LEU A 16 9.85 0.97 0.68
CA LEU A 16 8.87 0.88 1.75
C LEU A 16 8.89 -0.53 2.37
N THR A 17 8.61 -0.62 3.66
CA THR A 17 8.41 -1.90 4.33
C THR A 17 6.99 -2.42 4.12
N MET A 18 6.75 -3.69 4.46
CA MET A 18 5.40 -4.27 4.45
C MET A 18 4.44 -3.44 5.33
N GLU A 19 4.83 -3.14 6.56
CA GLU A 19 3.99 -2.40 7.52
C GLU A 19 3.66 -0.99 7.04
N GLU A 20 4.61 -0.35 6.35
CA GLU A 20 4.44 0.95 5.72
C GLU A 20 3.40 0.95 4.61
N ILE A 21 3.42 -0.09 3.77
CA ILE A 21 2.46 -0.27 2.69
C ILE A 21 1.07 -0.62 3.25
N HIS A 22 1.00 -1.54 4.22
CA HIS A 22 -0.27 -1.89 4.87
C HIS A 22 -0.91 -0.68 5.54
N TYR A 23 -0.12 0.14 6.26
CA TYR A 23 -0.62 1.38 6.85
C TYR A 23 -1.22 2.33 5.79
N ALA A 24 -0.58 2.46 4.62
CA ALA A 24 -1.09 3.33 3.56
C ALA A 24 -2.44 2.85 3.02
N VAL A 25 -2.57 1.54 2.77
CA VAL A 25 -3.79 0.95 2.23
C VAL A 25 -4.90 0.96 3.27
N GLU A 26 -4.67 0.41 4.46
CA GLU A 26 -5.66 0.33 5.54
C GLU A 26 -6.09 1.72 6.02
N GLY A 27 -5.14 2.65 6.13
CA GLY A 27 -5.43 4.03 6.50
C GLY A 27 -6.32 4.73 5.47
N TYR A 28 -6.13 4.47 4.18
CA TYR A 28 -6.98 5.03 3.13
C TYR A 28 -8.36 4.38 3.10
N THR A 29 -8.45 3.04 3.14
CA THR A 29 -9.72 2.32 3.08
C THR A 29 -10.61 2.60 4.29
N ARG A 30 -10.01 2.93 5.45
CA ARG A 30 -10.73 3.37 6.66
C ARG A 30 -11.01 4.88 6.73
N GLY A 31 -10.66 5.64 5.70
CA GLY A 31 -10.89 7.10 5.66
C GLY A 31 -10.01 7.90 6.63
N GLN A 32 -8.93 7.32 7.15
CA GLN A 32 -7.99 7.97 8.07
C GLN A 32 -6.92 8.78 7.33
N ILE A 33 -6.59 8.38 6.10
CA ILE A 33 -5.68 9.10 5.21
C ILE A 33 -6.52 9.83 4.14
N PRO A 34 -6.48 11.17 4.08
CA PRO A 34 -7.19 11.93 3.05
C PRO A 34 -6.67 11.67 1.63
N ASP A 35 -7.56 11.80 0.65
CA ASP A 35 -7.30 11.55 -0.78
C ASP A 35 -6.09 12.30 -1.33
N TYR A 36 -5.86 13.55 -0.88
CA TYR A 36 -4.73 14.35 -1.35
C TYR A 36 -3.37 13.75 -0.93
N GLN A 37 -3.31 13.07 0.22
CA GLN A 37 -2.08 12.42 0.68
C GLN A 37 -1.83 11.13 -0.10
N ILE A 38 -2.87 10.34 -0.37
CA ILE A 38 -2.76 9.16 -1.23
C ILE A 38 -2.40 9.55 -2.67
N SER A 39 -2.99 10.61 -3.20
CA SER A 39 -2.65 11.12 -4.54
C SER A 39 -1.16 11.50 -4.62
N ALA A 40 -0.63 12.17 -3.60
CA ALA A 40 0.80 12.51 -3.52
C ALA A 40 1.70 11.28 -3.37
N PHE A 41 1.25 10.28 -2.62
CA PHE A 41 1.94 9.00 -2.48
C PHE A 41 2.02 8.24 -3.81
N LEU A 42 0.88 8.11 -4.51
CA LEU A 42 0.81 7.48 -5.83
C LEU A 42 1.67 8.20 -6.86
N MET A 43 1.66 9.54 -6.87
CA MET A 43 2.54 10.32 -7.74
C MET A 43 4.02 10.05 -7.45
N THR A 44 4.37 9.85 -6.17
CA THR A 44 5.73 9.52 -5.77
C THR A 44 6.13 8.12 -6.23
N ILE A 45 5.23 7.14 -6.11
CA ILE A 45 5.41 5.79 -6.67
C ILE A 45 5.59 5.86 -8.18
N PHE A 46 4.76 6.62 -8.90
CA PHE A 46 4.85 6.77 -10.35
C PHE A 46 6.25 7.21 -10.81
N PHE A 47 6.87 8.19 -10.13
CA PHE A 47 8.20 8.66 -10.49
C PHE A 47 9.36 7.78 -10.00
N LYS A 48 9.17 7.03 -8.90
CA LYS A 48 10.25 6.26 -8.26
C LYS A 48 10.17 4.76 -8.52
N GLY A 49 9.06 4.29 -9.05
CA GLY A 49 8.73 2.87 -9.18
C GLY A 49 8.56 2.17 -7.83
N MET A 50 8.26 0.89 -7.88
CA MET A 50 8.31 -0.04 -6.75
C MET A 50 9.17 -1.24 -7.16
N ASN A 51 9.88 -1.81 -6.20
CA ASN A 51 10.54 -3.10 -6.41
C ASN A 51 9.52 -4.26 -6.31
N GLU A 52 9.98 -5.48 -6.54
CA GLU A 52 9.13 -6.68 -6.55
C GLU A 52 8.46 -6.93 -5.20
N GLU A 53 9.20 -6.84 -4.08
CA GLU A 53 8.66 -7.02 -2.73
C GLU A 53 7.63 -5.94 -2.39
N GLU A 54 7.92 -4.67 -2.69
CA GLU A 54 6.97 -3.57 -2.51
C GLU A 54 5.67 -3.82 -3.29
N THR A 55 5.78 -4.27 -4.55
CA THR A 55 4.61 -4.55 -5.41
C THR A 55 3.78 -5.71 -4.86
N LYS A 56 4.45 -6.77 -4.41
CA LYS A 56 3.81 -7.92 -3.74
C LYS A 56 3.08 -7.49 -2.46
N HIS A 57 3.72 -6.71 -1.61
CA HIS A 57 3.10 -6.20 -0.38
C HIS A 57 1.91 -5.29 -0.67
N LEU A 58 2.00 -4.42 -1.69
CA LEU A 58 0.87 -3.58 -2.08
C LEU A 58 -0.31 -4.41 -2.55
N THR A 59 -0.04 -5.43 -3.36
CA THR A 59 -1.06 -6.36 -3.85
C THR A 59 -1.75 -7.07 -2.69
N MET A 60 -0.98 -7.60 -1.75
CA MET A 60 -1.56 -8.30 -0.59
C MET A 60 -2.32 -7.37 0.35
N ALA A 61 -1.79 -6.18 0.62
CA ALA A 61 -2.50 -5.19 1.41
C ALA A 61 -3.85 -4.80 0.79
N MET A 62 -3.95 -4.74 -0.55
CA MET A 62 -5.22 -4.53 -1.23
C MET A 62 -6.17 -5.72 -1.10
N VAL A 63 -5.68 -6.96 -1.26
CA VAL A 63 -6.48 -8.19 -1.07
C VAL A 63 -7.05 -8.25 0.35
N GLU A 64 -6.22 -7.99 1.36
CA GLU A 64 -6.59 -8.04 2.77
C GLU A 64 -7.45 -6.84 3.22
N SER A 65 -7.61 -5.82 2.38
CA SER A 65 -8.44 -4.66 2.70
C SER A 65 -9.95 -4.91 2.58
N GLY A 66 -10.34 -6.06 2.03
CA GLY A 66 -11.73 -6.49 1.87
C GLY A 66 -11.93 -7.95 2.27
N ASP A 67 -13.01 -8.54 1.77
CA ASP A 67 -13.33 -9.94 2.05
C ASP A 67 -12.46 -10.89 1.20
N VAL A 68 -11.83 -11.86 1.86
CA VAL A 68 -11.06 -12.92 1.20
C VAL A 68 -11.89 -14.20 1.19
N ILE A 69 -12.23 -14.68 0.01
CA ILE A 69 -13.02 -15.91 -0.17
C ILE A 69 -12.08 -17.11 -0.06
N ASP A 70 -12.35 -18.01 0.89
CA ASP A 70 -11.68 -19.31 0.98
C ASP A 70 -12.43 -20.34 0.12
N LEU A 71 -11.72 -20.93 -0.84
CA LEU A 71 -12.24 -21.96 -1.74
C LEU A 71 -11.55 -23.32 -1.52
N SER A 72 -10.81 -23.48 -0.41
CA SER A 72 -10.07 -24.71 -0.10
C SER A 72 -10.94 -25.97 0.01
N GLU A 73 -12.24 -25.81 0.27
CA GLU A 73 -13.23 -26.90 0.35
C GLU A 73 -13.85 -27.30 -1.00
N ILE A 74 -13.54 -26.60 -2.11
CA ILE A 74 -14.09 -26.88 -3.44
C ILE A 74 -13.05 -27.62 -4.28
N GLU A 75 -13.33 -28.89 -4.63
CA GLU A 75 -12.55 -29.62 -5.64
C GLU A 75 -12.87 -29.08 -7.05
N GLY A 76 -11.81 -28.80 -7.82
CA GLY A 76 -11.89 -28.25 -9.19
C GLY A 76 -11.95 -29.29 -10.29
#